data_AF-H1G6E1-F1
#
_entry.id   AF-H1G6E1-F1
#
_cell.length_a   1.000
_cell.length_b   1.000
_cell.length_c   1.000
_cell.angle_alpha   90.00
_cell.angle_beta   90.00
_cell.angle_gamma   90.00
#
_symmetry.space_group_name_H-M   'P 1'
#
loop_
_entity.id
_entity.type
_entity.pdbx_description
1 polymer ?
#
loop_
_entity_poly.entity_id
_entity_poly.type
_entity_poly.pdbx_seq_one_letter_code
_entity_poly.pdbx_strand_id
1 'polypeptide(L)'
;MTRPRSELVSVTDTPWYHVVSRCVRRAFLCGQDHHTGQNFDHRRGWIEARIRQLAAVFAIDVAAYAVMSNHYHIVLRIDQGRAQGWSDEAVLRRWTSVFSGPPVCSPVNA
;
A
#
# COMPACT_ATOMS: atom_id res chain seq x y z
N MET A 1 10.61 21.54 1.57
CA MET A 1 9.61 21.18 2.61
C MET A 1 8.77 20.02 2.13
N THR A 2 8.37 19.10 3.02
CA THR A 2 7.39 18.04 2.73
C THR A 2 5.99 18.63 2.68
N ARG A 3 5.24 18.40 1.60
CA ARG A 3 3.83 18.82 1.50
C ARG A 3 2.89 17.72 2.01
N PRO A 4 1.72 18.07 2.58
CA PRO A 4 0.67 17.12 2.88
C PRO A 4 0.29 16.31 1.64
N ARG A 5 -0.04 15.02 1.79
CA ARG A 5 -0.45 14.17 0.65
C ARG A 5 -1.70 14.70 -0.06
N SER A 6 -2.59 15.37 0.67
CA SER A 6 -3.77 16.03 0.12
C SER A 6 -3.44 17.12 -0.90
N GLU A 7 -2.26 17.72 -0.84
CA GLU A 7 -1.78 18.70 -1.83
C GLU A 7 -0.97 18.06 -2.97
N LEU A 8 -0.67 16.77 -2.87
CA LEU A 8 0.11 16.01 -3.86
C LEU A 8 -0.76 15.13 -4.75
N VAL A 9 -2.05 14.97 -4.41
CA VAL A 9 -2.99 14.08 -5.11
C VAL A 9 -4.17 14.91 -5.58
N SER A 10 -4.36 14.99 -6.90
CA SER A 10 -5.48 15.64 -7.56
C SER A 10 -6.15 14.64 -8.49
N VAL A 11 -7.22 14.01 -8.00
CA VAL A 11 -7.92 12.96 -8.77
C VAL A 11 -8.71 13.55 -9.94
N THR A 12 -9.01 14.85 -9.90
CA THR A 12 -9.61 15.59 -11.02
C THR A 12 -8.64 15.74 -12.21
N ASP A 13 -7.34 15.86 -11.93
CA ASP A 13 -6.33 16.01 -13.00
C ASP A 13 -5.88 14.65 -13.53
N THR A 14 -5.66 13.69 -12.64
CA THR A 14 -5.31 12.32 -13.02
C THR A 14 -5.68 11.32 -11.93
N PRO A 15 -6.25 10.15 -12.30
CA PRO A 15 -6.42 9.05 -11.38
C PRO A 15 -5.12 8.22 -11.22
N TRP A 16 -4.09 8.45 -12.05
CA TRP A 16 -2.88 7.65 -12.11
C TRP A 16 -1.72 8.26 -11.33
N TYR A 17 -1.07 7.42 -10.50
CA TYR A 17 0.06 7.83 -9.67
C TYR A 17 1.18 6.80 -9.68
N HIS A 18 2.41 7.30 -9.72
CA HIS A 18 3.60 6.53 -9.43
C HIS A 18 4.02 6.79 -7.99
N VAL A 19 3.87 5.79 -7.12
CA VAL A 19 4.27 5.89 -5.71
C VAL A 19 5.53 5.09 -5.45
N VAL A 20 6.41 5.67 -4.64
CA VAL A 20 7.71 5.11 -4.31
C VAL A 20 7.91 5.16 -2.81
N SER A 21 8.40 4.06 -2.23
CA SER A 21 8.87 4.05 -0.85
C SER A 21 10.26 3.43 -0.80
N ARG A 22 11.15 4.06 -0.05
CA ARG A 22 12.55 3.66 0.07
C ARG A 22 12.94 3.51 1.52
N CYS A 23 13.70 2.47 1.80
CA CYS A 23 14.45 2.34 3.04
C CYS A 23 15.61 3.35 3.05
N VAL A 24 15.92 3.84 4.25
CA VAL A 24 17.08 4.69 4.53
C VAL A 24 18.00 4.00 5.53
N ARG A 25 19.18 4.58 5.79
CA ARG A 25 20.14 4.08 6.81
C ARG A 25 20.55 2.61 6.61
N ARG A 26 20.74 2.18 5.35
CA ARG A 26 21.14 0.81 4.98
C ARG A 26 20.14 -0.28 5.43
N ALA A 27 18.89 0.08 5.69
CA ALA A 27 17.83 -0.93 5.81
C ALA A 27 17.51 -1.53 4.43
N PHE A 28 17.24 -2.84 4.40
CA PHE A 28 16.88 -3.58 3.21
C PHE A 28 15.43 -4.08 3.32
N LEU A 29 14.65 -3.84 2.28
CA LEU A 29 13.34 -4.47 2.09
C LEU A 29 13.53 -5.96 1.79
N CYS A 30 14.47 -6.27 0.89
CA CYS A 30 14.83 -7.60 0.45
C CYS A 30 16.27 -7.61 -0.10
N GLY A 31 16.75 -8.75 -0.61
CA GLY A 31 18.13 -8.90 -1.08
C GLY A 31 19.15 -9.13 0.04
N GLN A 32 20.42 -9.21 -0.36
CA GLN A 32 21.53 -9.51 0.54
C GLN A 32 22.17 -8.24 1.10
N ASP A 33 22.27 -8.18 2.43
CA ASP A 33 23.12 -7.22 3.11
C ASP A 33 24.57 -7.71 3.05
N HIS A 34 25.41 -6.99 2.31
CA HIS A 34 26.80 -7.38 2.07
C HIS A 34 27.69 -7.14 3.31
N HIS A 35 27.21 -6.38 4.31
CA HIS A 35 27.97 -6.14 5.54
C HIS A 35 27.77 -7.26 6.57
N THR A 36 26.52 -7.71 6.73
CA THR A 36 26.18 -8.78 7.69
C THR A 36 26.07 -10.16 7.06
N GLY A 37 26.04 -10.25 5.72
CA GLY A 37 25.81 -11.48 4.97
C GLY A 37 24.35 -11.96 4.95
N GLN A 38 23.45 -11.28 5.66
CA GLN A 38 22.05 -11.70 5.79
C GLN A 38 21.27 -11.52 4.48
N ASN A 39 20.44 -12.50 4.13
CA ASN A 39 19.58 -12.44 2.94
C ASN A 39 18.10 -12.28 3.33
N PHE A 40 17.46 -11.23 2.80
CA PHE A 40 16.08 -10.87 3.05
C PHE A 40 15.14 -11.11 1.85
N ASP A 41 15.55 -11.84 0.81
CA ASP A 41 14.77 -12.07 -0.41
C ASP A 41 13.42 -12.75 -0.16
N HIS A 42 13.29 -13.53 0.92
CA HIS A 42 12.00 -14.10 1.34
C HIS A 42 10.91 -13.02 1.51
N ARG A 43 11.28 -11.78 1.83
CA ARG A 43 10.34 -10.66 2.00
C ARG A 43 9.79 -10.12 0.68
N ARG A 44 10.46 -10.37 -0.45
CA ARG A 44 10.01 -9.90 -1.77
C ARG A 44 8.60 -10.42 -2.08
N GLY A 45 8.38 -11.72 -1.90
CA GLY A 45 7.06 -12.33 -2.08
C GLY A 45 6.00 -11.78 -1.11
N TRP A 46 6.39 -11.44 0.12
CA TRP A 46 5.48 -10.82 1.09
C TRP A 46 5.08 -9.40 0.69
N ILE A 47 6.02 -8.61 0.16
CA ILE A 47 5.75 -7.26 -0.35
C ILE A 47 4.80 -7.35 -1.54
N GLU A 48 5.04 -8.26 -2.49
CA GLU A 48 4.15 -8.49 -3.63
C GLU A 48 2.74 -8.92 -3.21
N ALA A 49 2.64 -9.88 -2.28
CA ALA A 49 1.36 -10.31 -1.73
C ALA A 49 0.64 -9.16 -1.03
N ARG A 50 1.37 -8.31 -0.30
CA ARG A 50 0.80 -7.14 0.37
C ARG A 50 0.29 -6.10 -0.63
N ILE A 51 0.99 -5.85 -1.73
CA ILE A 51 0.52 -4.94 -2.80
C ILE A 51 -0.81 -5.46 -3.37
N ARG A 52 -0.91 -6.76 -3.68
CA ARG A 52 -2.15 -7.38 -4.18
C ARG A 52 -3.29 -7.31 -3.16
N GLN A 53 -3.00 -7.61 -1.89
CA GLN A 53 -3.99 -7.52 -0.81
C GLN A 53 -4.54 -6.09 -0.68
N LEU A 54 -3.67 -5.08 -0.68
CA LEU A 54 -4.08 -3.68 -0.57
C LEU A 54 -4.90 -3.24 -1.79
N ALA A 55 -4.56 -3.69 -2.99
CA ALA A 55 -5.36 -3.43 -4.18
C ALA A 55 -6.76 -4.07 -4.15
N ALA A 56 -6.90 -5.23 -3.50
CA ALA A 56 -8.21 -5.87 -3.31
C ALA A 56 -9.07 -5.17 -2.25
N VAL A 57 -8.45 -4.56 -1.25
CA VAL A 57 -9.12 -3.89 -0.13
C VAL A 57 -9.48 -2.44 -0.46
N PHE A 58 -8.58 -1.72 -1.11
CA PHE A 58 -8.75 -0.32 -1.46
C PHE A 58 -9.31 -0.15 -2.87
N ALA A 59 -9.95 0.99 -3.12
CA ALA A 59 -10.46 1.34 -4.44
C ALA A 59 -9.32 1.80 -5.36
N ILE A 60 -8.34 0.93 -5.57
CA ILE A 60 -7.18 1.17 -6.43
C ILE A 60 -6.95 -0.02 -7.36
N ASP A 61 -6.39 0.25 -8.53
CA ASP A 61 -5.84 -0.77 -9.41
C ASP A 61 -4.32 -0.61 -9.50
N VAL A 62 -3.59 -1.72 -9.64
CA VAL A 62 -2.13 -1.70 -9.82
C VAL A 62 -1.83 -2.10 -11.26
N ALA A 63 -1.33 -1.16 -12.06
CA ALA A 63 -0.93 -1.43 -13.44
C ALA A 63 0.47 -2.05 -13.51
N ALA A 64 1.39 -1.61 -12.64
CA ALA A 64 2.73 -2.14 -12.57
C ALA A 64 3.31 -1.97 -11.16
N TYR A 65 4.25 -2.84 -10.79
CA TYR A 65 5.06 -2.67 -9.60
C TYR A 65 6.47 -3.23 -9.82
N ALA A 66 7.43 -2.74 -9.05
CA ALA A 66 8.78 -3.26 -8.99
C ALA A 66 9.27 -3.26 -7.55
N VAL A 67 9.76 -4.39 -7.06
CA VAL A 67 10.34 -4.53 -5.71
C VAL A 67 11.85 -4.69 -5.84
N MET A 68 12.60 -3.74 -5.29
CA MET A 68 14.06 -3.73 -5.26
C MET A 68 14.53 -3.91 -3.82
N SER A 69 15.84 -4.13 -3.63
CA SER A 69 16.42 -4.45 -2.33
C SER A 69 16.19 -3.37 -1.26
N ASN A 70 16.13 -2.09 -1.66
CA ASN A 70 16.00 -0.96 -0.74
C ASN A 70 14.81 -0.03 -1.04
N HIS A 71 14.01 -0.30 -2.07
CA HIS A 71 12.82 0.48 -2.39
C HIS A 71 11.86 -0.31 -3.27
N TYR A 72 10.63 0.19 -3.40
CA TYR A 72 9.67 -0.32 -4.37
C TYR A 72 9.01 0.83 -5.13
N HIS A 73 8.51 0.51 -6.31
CA HIS A 73 7.72 1.37 -7.16
C HIS A 73 6.36 0.72 -7.42
N ILE A 74 5.29 1.50 -7.40
CA ILE A 74 3.94 1.05 -7.76
C ILE A 74 3.32 2.12 -8.67
N VAL A 75 2.84 1.70 -9.84
CA VAL A 75 1.99 2.50 -10.71
C VAL A 75 0.55 2.07 -10.44
N LEU A 76 -0.24 2.98 -9.87
CA LEU A 76 -1.60 2.71 -9.45
C LEU A 76 -2.60 3.70 -10.04
N ARG A 77 -3.86 3.27 -10.13
CA ARG A 77 -5.01 4.09 -10.48
C ARG A 77 -5.95 4.16 -9.29
N ILE A 78 -6.44 5.35 -8.96
CA ILE A 78 -7.54 5.54 -8.00
C ILE A 78 -8.86 5.32 -8.74
N ASP A 79 -9.68 4.39 -8.26
CA ASP A 79 -11.01 4.11 -8.81
C ASP A 79 -12.11 4.82 -7.99
N GLN A 80 -12.39 6.08 -8.33
CA GLN A 80 -13.40 6.87 -7.63
C GLN A 80 -14.81 6.29 -7.76
N GLY A 81 -15.15 5.72 -8.92
CA GLY A 81 -16.48 5.14 -9.12
C GLY A 81 -16.71 3.96 -8.19
N ARG A 82 -15.70 3.08 -8.05
CA ARG A 82 -15.74 1.97 -7.09
C ARG A 82 -15.83 2.46 -5.64
N ALA A 83 -15.07 3.49 -5.28
CA ALA A 83 -15.09 4.06 -3.93
C ALA A 83 -16.45 4.68 -3.59
N GLN A 84 -17.03 5.47 -4.49
CA GLN A 84 -18.32 6.14 -4.31
C GLN A 84 -19.49 5.15 -4.22
N GLY A 85 -19.34 3.96 -4.82
CA GLY A 85 -20.34 2.89 -4.73
C GLY A 85 -20.33 2.12 -3.41
N TRP A 86 -19.40 2.39 -2.48
CA TRP A 86 -19.35 1.69 -1.20
C TRP A 86 -20.18 2.38 -0.12
N SER A 87 -20.92 1.59 0.66
CA SER A 87 -21.51 2.06 1.90
C SER A 87 -20.45 2.25 2.99
N ASP A 88 -20.76 3.04 4.00
CA ASP A 88 -19.89 3.22 5.17
C ASP A 88 -19.52 1.88 5.83
N GLU A 89 -20.47 0.94 5.92
CA GLU A 89 -20.21 -0.41 6.42
C GLU A 89 -19.20 -1.17 5.54
N ALA A 90 -19.32 -1.08 4.21
CA ALA A 90 -18.39 -1.72 3.30
C ALA A 90 -16.98 -1.11 3.41
N VAL A 91 -16.89 0.21 3.54
CA VAL A 91 -15.63 0.93 3.80
C VAL A 91 -15.01 0.45 5.11
N LEU A 92 -15.80 0.40 6.19
CA LEU A 92 -15.33 -0.06 7.50
C LEU A 92 -14.83 -1.50 7.46
N ARG A 93 -15.61 -2.45 6.90
CA ARG A 93 -15.21 -3.87 6.79
C ARG A 93 -13.92 -4.05 6.00
N ARG A 94 -13.74 -3.29 4.90
CA ARG A 94 -12.51 -3.31 4.10
C ARG A 94 -11.34 -2.78 4.91
N TRP A 95 -11.48 -1.61 5.51
CA TRP A 95 -10.42 -1.02 6.33
C TRP A 95 -9.99 -1.94 7.48
N THR A 96 -10.96 -2.52 8.21
CA THR A 96 -10.69 -3.38 9.36
C THR A 96 -10.10 -4.75 9.01
N SER A 97 -10.18 -5.17 7.74
CA SER A 97 -9.47 -6.37 7.25
C SER A 97 -7.95 -6.19 7.18
N VAL A 98 -7.47 -4.95 7.24
CA VAL A 98 -6.05 -4.59 7.07
C VAL A 98 -5.49 -3.83 8.28
N PHE A 99 -6.32 -3.06 8.97
CA PHE A 99 -5.95 -2.24 10.12
C PHE A 99 -6.85 -2.54 11.32
N SER A 100 -6.30 -2.48 12.52
CA SER A 100 -7.13 -2.49 13.73
C SER A 100 -7.99 -1.22 13.76
N GLY A 101 -9.31 -1.38 13.78
CA GLY A 101 -10.24 -0.28 14.00
C GLY A 101 -10.16 0.22 15.44
N PRO A 102 -10.69 1.42 15.73
CA PRO A 102 -10.95 1.82 17.11
C PRO A 102 -11.86 0.78 17.78
N PRO A 103 -11.81 0.59 19.11
CA PRO A 103 -12.58 -0.44 19.82
C PRO A 103 -14.10 -0.40 19.51
N VAL A 104 -14.64 0.77 19.21
CA VAL A 104 -16.06 0.98 18.84
C VAL A 104 -16.43 0.43 17.46
N CYS A 105 -15.44 0.26 16.57
CA CYS A 105 -15.61 -0.28 15.22
C CYS A 105 -15.08 -1.71 15.07
N SER A 106 -14.58 -2.32 16.14
CA SER A 106 -14.21 -3.74 16.13
C SER A 106 -15.49 -4.56 15.97
N PRO A 107 -15.53 -5.53 15.04
CA PRO A 107 -16.65 -6.46 14.99
C PRO A 107 -16.70 -7.17 16.34
N VAL A 108 -17.73 -6.87 17.13
CA VAL A 108 -18.05 -7.65 18.33
C VAL A 108 -18.39 -9.05 17.82
N ASN A 109 -17.47 -9.98 18.03
CA ASN A 109 -17.62 -11.43 17.83
C ASN A 109 -18.31 -11.90 16.53
N ALA A 110 -17.53 -12.50 15.64
CA ALA A 110 -17.98 -13.66 14.88
C ALA A 110 -16.94 -14.77 15.04
#